data_AF-A0A7Y3XUD7-F1
#
_entry.id   AF-A0A7Y3XUD7-F1
#
_cell.length_a   1.000
_cell.length_b   1.000
_cell.length_c   1.000
_cell.angle_alpha   90.00
_cell.angle_beta   90.00
_cell.angle_gamma   90.00
#
_symmetry.space_group_name_H-M   'P 1'
#
loop_
_entity.id
_entity.type
_entity.pdbx_description
1 polymer ?
#
loop_
_entity_poly.entity_id
_entity_poly.type
_entity_poly.pdbx_seq_one_letter_code
_entity_poly.pdbx_strand_id
1 'polypeptide(L)'
;MAKNIFTTLFFLLIFLVGYFREAVFLVLNTVIHNYPFPYNAVYSKPPNFLYEISTSHLLLLKWVLTGAFSLLFMAFTMGLIHLYFKHKEYNKLVLWVYALLLVVSGFITLLGLITGHFEDVYTFSRFVVGLAQSPLTSLVLFVFIYFKSKTENNKSVHTE
;
A
#
# COMPACT_ATOMS: atom_id res chain seq x y z
N MET A 1 7.06 -26.38 -9.33
CA MET A 1 5.69 -26.05 -9.78
C MET A 1 4.85 -25.39 -8.69
N ALA A 2 4.67 -26.02 -7.52
CA ALA A 2 3.89 -25.46 -6.40
C ALA A 2 4.33 -24.04 -5.96
N LYS A 3 5.63 -23.79 -5.79
CA LYS A 3 6.19 -22.48 -5.41
C LYS A 3 5.71 -21.33 -6.31
N ASN A 4 5.65 -21.56 -7.62
CA ASN A 4 5.23 -20.54 -8.58
C ASN A 4 3.72 -20.28 -8.49
N ILE A 5 2.91 -21.35 -8.31
CA ILE A 5 1.46 -21.22 -8.12
C ILE A 5 1.15 -20.41 -6.86
N PHE A 6 1.80 -20.73 -5.72
CA PHE A 6 1.63 -19.97 -4.48
C PHE A 6 2.00 -18.50 -4.65
N THR A 7 3.10 -18.21 -5.35
CA THR A 7 3.54 -16.84 -5.65
C THR A 7 2.48 -16.08 -6.44
N THR A 8 1.94 -16.69 -7.51
CA THR A 8 0.89 -16.11 -8.34
C THR A 8 -0.38 -15.85 -7.54
N LEU A 9 -0.83 -16.81 -6.73
CA LEU A 9 -2.01 -16.64 -5.87
C LEU A 9 -1.80 -15.51 -4.85
N PHE A 10 -0.61 -15.38 -4.29
CA PHE A 10 -0.28 -14.30 -3.36
C PHE A 10 -0.32 -12.93 -4.04
N PHE A 11 0.21 -12.81 -5.26
CA PHE A 11 0.11 -11.57 -6.03
C PHE A 11 -1.33 -11.23 -6.40
N LEU A 12 -2.13 -12.23 -6.77
CA LEU A 12 -3.55 -12.04 -7.04
C LEU A 12 -4.29 -11.55 -5.80
N LEU A 13 -3.98 -12.10 -4.62
CA LEU A 13 -4.52 -11.61 -3.34
C LEU A 13 -4.11 -10.16 -3.07
N ILE A 14 -2.83 -9.81 -3.21
CA ILE A 14 -2.34 -8.43 -3.04
C ILE A 14 -3.05 -7.47 -3.99
N PHE A 15 -3.27 -7.89 -5.25
CA PHE A 15 -3.97 -7.09 -6.24
C PHE A 15 -5.44 -6.87 -5.87
N LEU A 16 -6.15 -7.93 -5.44
CA LEU A 16 -7.54 -7.83 -4.98
C LEU A 16 -7.67 -6.93 -3.75
N VAL A 17 -6.73 -7.00 -2.82
CA VAL A 17 -6.68 -6.11 -1.65
C VAL A 17 -6.47 -4.66 -2.09
N GLY A 18 -5.64 -4.41 -3.11
CA GLY A 18 -5.46 -3.07 -3.69
C GLY A 18 -6.70 -2.53 -4.35
N TYR A 19 -7.40 -3.37 -5.11
CA TYR A 19 -8.68 -3.02 -5.72
C TYR A 19 -9.73 -2.70 -4.65
N PHE A 20 -9.87 -3.55 -3.63
CA PHE A 20 -10.79 -3.33 -2.51
C PHE A 20 -10.48 -2.04 -1.75
N ARG A 21 -9.19 -1.80 -1.47
CA ARG A 21 -8.71 -0.56 -0.86
C ARG A 21 -9.20 0.65 -1.65
N GLU A 22 -8.97 0.66 -2.95
CA GLU A 22 -9.37 1.79 -3.80
C GLU A 22 -10.88 2.01 -3.78
N ALA A 23 -11.68 0.95 -3.89
CA ALA A 23 -13.14 1.03 -3.80
C ALA A 23 -13.60 1.67 -2.47
N VAL A 24 -13.02 1.24 -1.34
CA VAL A 24 -13.35 1.80 -0.01
C VAL A 24 -13.00 3.29 0.07
N PHE A 25 -11.81 3.69 -0.38
CA PHE A 25 -11.40 5.09 -0.32
C PHE A 25 -12.22 5.98 -1.25
N LEU A 26 -12.61 5.50 -2.42
CA LEU A 26 -13.49 6.24 -3.32
C LEU A 26 -14.88 6.45 -2.70
N VAL A 27 -15.48 5.40 -2.13
CA VAL A 27 -16.77 5.49 -1.41
C VAL A 27 -16.70 6.52 -0.27
N LEU A 28 -15.65 6.49 0.54
CA LEU A 28 -15.46 7.48 1.62
C LEU A 28 -15.31 8.90 1.08
N ASN A 29 -14.52 9.11 0.02
CA ASN A 29 -14.34 10.44 -0.56
C ASN A 29 -15.66 10.99 -1.12
N THR A 30 -16.50 10.15 -1.74
CA THR A 30 -17.83 10.54 -2.22
C THR A 30 -18.72 11.08 -1.10
N VAL A 31 -18.73 10.42 0.06
CA VAL A 31 -19.52 10.89 1.22
C VAL A 31 -18.90 12.14 1.83
N ILE A 32 -17.57 12.19 2.00
CA ILE A 32 -16.86 13.36 2.57
C ILE A 32 -17.09 14.62 1.74
N HIS A 33 -17.10 14.52 0.41
CA HIS A 33 -17.23 15.64 -0.51
C HIS A 33 -18.67 15.86 -1.03
N ASN A 34 -19.64 15.05 -0.60
CA ASN A 34 -21.03 15.09 -1.08
C ASN A 34 -21.15 15.04 -2.61
N TYR A 35 -20.35 14.19 -3.28
CA TYR A 35 -20.45 14.06 -4.74
C TYR A 35 -21.76 13.40 -5.16
N PRO A 36 -22.39 13.86 -6.25
CA PRO A 36 -23.61 13.23 -6.78
C PRO A 36 -23.28 11.83 -7.30
N PHE A 37 -24.21 10.90 -7.09
CA PHE A 37 -24.10 9.54 -7.59
C PHE A 37 -24.77 9.39 -8.97
N PRO A 38 -24.16 8.70 -9.95
CA PRO A 38 -22.83 8.09 -9.93
C PRO A 38 -21.72 9.10 -10.24
N TYR A 39 -20.63 9.06 -9.48
CA TYR A 39 -19.46 9.93 -9.68
C TYR A 39 -18.48 9.37 -10.76
N ASN A 40 -18.62 8.10 -11.17
CA ASN A 40 -17.84 7.34 -12.18
C ASN A 40 -18.55 5.99 -12.53
N ALA A 41 -18.08 5.29 -13.55
CA ALA A 41 -18.72 4.09 -14.09
C ALA A 41 -18.57 2.79 -13.27
N VAL A 42 -17.74 2.77 -12.21
CA VAL A 42 -17.35 1.56 -11.45
C VAL A 42 -17.99 1.51 -10.06
N TYR A 43 -18.87 2.46 -9.72
CA TYR A 43 -19.31 2.67 -8.34
C TYR A 43 -20.34 1.69 -7.78
N SER A 44 -20.13 1.31 -6.52
CA SER A 44 -21.18 0.87 -5.59
C SER A 44 -21.76 2.09 -4.85
N LYS A 45 -23.09 2.17 -4.69
CA LYS A 45 -23.74 3.22 -3.90
C LYS A 45 -23.19 3.18 -2.45
N PRO A 46 -22.72 4.32 -1.88
CA PRO A 46 -22.30 4.35 -0.49
C PRO A 46 -23.45 3.87 0.42
N PRO A 47 -23.18 2.98 1.39
CA PRO A 47 -24.18 2.60 2.38
C PRO A 47 -24.74 3.82 3.12
N ASN A 48 -26.04 3.83 3.40
CA ASN A 48 -26.72 4.99 4.00
C ASN A 48 -26.10 5.41 5.35
N PHE A 49 -25.63 4.45 6.16
CA PHE A 49 -25.02 4.73 7.46
C PHE A 49 -23.80 5.66 7.37
N LEU A 50 -23.09 5.70 6.23
CA LEU A 50 -21.93 6.58 6.08
C LEU A 50 -22.34 8.06 6.06
N TYR A 51 -23.55 8.39 5.59
CA TYR A 51 -24.05 9.77 5.58
C TYR A 51 -24.49 10.25 6.97
N GLU A 52 -24.70 9.33 7.92
CA GLU A 52 -25.03 9.65 9.31
C GLU A 52 -23.77 9.96 10.14
N ILE A 53 -22.58 9.63 9.62
CA ILE A 53 -21.30 9.88 10.28
C ILE A 53 -20.82 11.29 9.90
N SER A 54 -20.46 12.10 10.90
CA SER A 54 -19.92 13.44 10.65
C SER A 54 -18.62 13.41 9.83
N THR A 55 -18.37 14.44 9.02
CA THR A 55 -17.18 14.56 8.17
C THR A 55 -15.85 14.37 8.91
N SER A 56 -15.72 14.89 10.14
CA SER A 56 -14.50 14.72 10.95
C SER A 56 -14.21 13.26 11.29
N HIS A 57 -15.24 12.51 11.68
CA HIS A 57 -15.13 11.06 11.94
C HIS A 57 -14.84 10.26 10.66
N LEU A 58 -15.40 10.65 9.52
CA LEU A 58 -15.07 10.03 8.22
C LEU A 58 -13.62 10.30 7.80
N LEU A 59 -13.10 11.51 8.04
CA LEU A 59 -11.70 11.84 7.82
C LEU A 59 -10.78 11.02 8.74
N LEU A 60 -11.13 10.90 10.02
CA LEU A 60 -10.38 10.05 10.95
C LEU A 60 -10.38 8.58 10.49
N LEU A 61 -11.54 8.05 10.11
CA LEU A 61 -11.67 6.69 9.58
C LEU A 61 -10.78 6.49 8.34
N LYS A 62 -10.74 7.46 7.43
CA LYS A 62 -9.88 7.44 6.26
C LYS A 62 -8.38 7.34 6.64
N TRP A 63 -7.94 8.09 7.66
CA TRP A 63 -6.56 8.01 8.16
C TRP A 63 -6.25 6.68 8.84
N VAL A 64 -7.18 6.16 9.65
CA VAL A 64 -7.05 4.83 10.27
C VAL A 64 -6.95 3.74 9.21
N LEU A 65 -7.81 3.76 8.20
CA LEU A 65 -7.77 2.83 7.07
C LEU A 65 -6.48 2.97 6.27
N THR A 66 -5.94 4.18 6.14
CA THR A 66 -4.65 4.41 5.48
C THR A 66 -3.55 3.65 6.23
N GLY A 67 -3.44 3.83 7.54
CA GLY A 67 -2.50 3.07 8.36
C GLY A 67 -2.72 1.56 8.26
N ALA A 68 -3.98 1.11 8.38
CA ALA A 68 -4.34 -0.31 8.34
C ALA A 68 -3.97 -0.97 7.00
N PHE A 69 -4.30 -0.34 5.87
CA PHE A 69 -3.94 -0.87 4.55
C PHE A 69 -2.43 -0.86 4.33
N SER A 70 -1.71 0.17 4.77
CA SER A 70 -0.24 0.19 4.66
C SER A 70 0.40 -0.97 5.42
N LEU A 71 -0.05 -1.24 6.65
CA LEU A 71 0.41 -2.39 7.44
C LEU A 71 0.02 -3.72 6.80
N LEU A 72 -1.19 -3.82 6.24
CA LEU A 72 -1.67 -5.02 5.55
C LEU A 72 -0.82 -5.34 4.30
N PHE A 73 -0.52 -4.32 3.48
CA PHE A 73 0.35 -4.47 2.31
C PHE A 73 1.78 -4.85 2.70
N MET A 74 2.32 -4.25 3.76
CA MET A 74 3.62 -4.63 4.31
C MET A 74 3.61 -6.10 4.75
N ALA A 75 2.60 -6.51 5.52
CA ALA A 75 2.47 -7.89 6.00
C ALA A 75 2.36 -8.89 4.85
N PHE A 76 1.56 -8.61 3.82
CA PHE A 76 1.48 -9.47 2.64
C PHE A 76 2.80 -9.50 1.86
N THR A 77 3.49 -8.37 1.71
CA THR A 77 4.80 -8.33 1.03
C THR A 77 5.83 -9.15 1.82
N MET A 78 5.89 -8.99 3.13
CA MET A 78 6.77 -9.77 4.00
C MET A 78 6.44 -11.26 3.93
N GLY A 79 5.15 -11.63 3.95
CA GLY A 79 4.71 -13.02 3.78
C GLY A 79 5.17 -13.61 2.45
N LEU A 80 4.95 -12.90 1.35
CA LEU A 80 5.39 -13.28 0.00
C LEU A 80 6.91 -13.51 -0.06
N ILE A 81 7.69 -12.53 0.41
CA ILE A 81 9.15 -12.59 0.38
C ILE A 81 9.68 -13.71 1.29
N HIS A 82 9.12 -13.85 2.49
CA HIS A 82 9.51 -14.89 3.43
C HIS A 82 9.28 -16.29 2.86
N LEU A 83 8.10 -16.54 2.29
CA LEU A 83 7.73 -17.84 1.73
C LEU A 83 8.57 -18.17 0.48
N TYR A 84 8.87 -17.18 -0.36
CA TYR A 84 9.62 -17.41 -1.60
C TYR A 84 11.13 -17.55 -1.38
N PHE A 85 11.74 -16.65 -0.63
CA PHE A 85 13.20 -16.59 -0.50
C PHE A 85 13.74 -17.24 0.79
N LYS A 86 12.91 -17.41 1.82
CA LYS A 86 13.28 -18.02 3.11
C LYS A 86 14.49 -17.37 3.80
N HIS A 87 14.81 -16.11 3.48
CA HIS A 87 15.96 -15.40 4.01
C HIS A 87 15.52 -14.15 4.79
N LYS A 88 15.90 -14.06 6.08
CA LYS A 88 15.41 -13.01 7.00
C LYS A 88 15.84 -11.60 6.60
N GLU A 89 17.01 -11.45 5.96
CA GLU A 89 17.51 -10.14 5.50
C GLU A 89 16.58 -9.48 4.47
N TYR A 90 15.88 -10.26 3.65
CA TYR A 90 14.94 -9.70 2.68
C TYR A 90 13.69 -9.12 3.34
N ASN A 91 13.23 -9.71 4.45
CA ASN A 91 12.12 -9.14 5.22
C ASN A 91 12.52 -7.83 5.91
N LYS A 92 13.78 -7.69 6.34
CA LYS A 92 14.30 -6.40 6.83
C LYS A 92 14.25 -5.34 5.74
N LEU A 93 14.65 -5.67 4.51
CA LEU A 93 14.56 -4.75 3.38
C LEU A 93 13.12 -4.29 3.12
N VAL A 94 12.16 -5.23 3.11
CA VAL A 94 10.73 -4.88 2.98
C VAL A 94 10.31 -3.91 4.09
N LEU A 95 10.64 -4.23 5.35
CA LEU A 95 10.31 -3.36 6.50
C LEU A 95 10.89 -1.95 6.33
N TRP A 96 12.17 -1.83 5.94
CA TRP A 96 12.82 -0.54 5.72
C TRP A 96 12.16 0.28 4.61
N VAL A 97 11.78 -0.35 3.50
CA VAL A 97 11.14 0.35 2.38
C VAL A 97 9.75 0.87 2.78
N TYR A 98 8.94 0.04 3.45
CA TYR A 98 7.62 0.48 3.93
C TYR A 98 7.74 1.55 5.02
N ALA A 99 8.66 1.40 5.97
CA ALA A 99 8.92 2.41 6.99
C ALA A 99 9.36 3.74 6.36
N LEU A 100 10.25 3.70 5.36
CA LEU A 100 10.69 4.89 4.64
C LEU A 100 9.53 5.59 3.94
N LEU A 101 8.67 4.85 3.22
CA LEU A 101 7.50 5.44 2.54
C LEU A 101 6.55 6.13 3.54
N LEU A 102 6.30 5.49 4.69
CA LEU A 102 5.44 6.05 5.73
C LEU A 102 6.07 7.28 6.41
N VAL A 103 7.36 7.23 6.73
CA VAL A 103 8.09 8.35 7.33
C VAL A 103 8.13 9.54 6.38
N VAL A 104 8.44 9.32 5.09
CA VAL A 104 8.48 10.38 4.08
C VAL A 104 7.09 11.00 3.90
N SER A 105 6.03 10.21 3.76
CA SER A 105 4.67 10.73 3.69
C SER A 105 4.26 11.49 4.95
N GLY A 106 4.59 10.96 6.13
CA GLY A 106 4.35 11.64 7.41
C GLY A 106 5.08 12.98 7.51
N PHE A 107 6.34 13.02 7.07
CA PHE A 107 7.15 14.24 7.06
C PHE A 107 6.60 15.30 6.10
N ILE A 108 6.21 14.91 4.87
CA ILE A 108 5.56 15.82 3.91
C ILE A 108 4.28 16.40 4.50
N THR A 109 3.46 15.55 5.12
CA THR A 109 2.20 15.96 5.77
C THR A 109 2.47 16.96 6.90
N LEU A 110 3.44 16.66 7.77
CA LEU A 110 3.82 17.51 8.89
C LEU A 110 4.34 18.88 8.42
N LEU A 111 5.17 18.90 7.38
CA LEU A 111 5.64 20.16 6.78
C LEU A 111 4.47 21.00 6.27
N GLY A 112 3.52 20.41 5.54
CA GLY A 112 2.33 21.12 5.07
C GLY A 112 1.48 21.72 6.19
N LEU A 113 1.37 21.00 7.30
CA LEU A 113 0.66 21.49 8.49
C LEU A 113 1.39 22.67 9.15
N ILE A 114 2.73 22.61 9.26
CA ILE A 114 3.53 23.67 9.90
C ILE A 114 3.61 24.92 9.02
N THR A 115 3.69 24.78 7.70
CA THR A 115 3.79 25.91 6.77
C THR A 115 2.44 26.51 6.39
N GLY A 116 1.32 25.87 6.74
CA GLY A 116 -0.02 26.29 6.33
C GLY A 116 -0.36 25.96 4.88
N HIS A 117 0.51 25.22 4.17
CA HIS A 117 0.35 24.81 2.77
C HIS A 117 -0.07 23.33 2.65
N PHE A 118 -0.96 22.87 3.53
CA PHE A 118 -1.37 21.47 3.59
C PHE A 118 -1.97 20.98 2.25
N GLU A 119 -2.84 21.78 1.64
CA GLU A 119 -3.49 21.42 0.37
C GLU A 119 -2.48 21.21 -0.77
N ASP A 120 -1.43 22.02 -0.81
CA ASP A 120 -0.38 21.95 -1.83
C ASP A 120 0.43 20.65 -1.74
N VAL A 121 0.72 20.20 -0.51
CA VAL A 121 1.51 18.99 -0.27
C VAL A 121 0.68 17.73 -0.09
N TYR A 122 -0.64 17.86 0.12
CA TYR A 122 -1.54 16.74 0.40
C TYR A 122 -1.53 15.72 -0.73
N THR A 123 -1.63 16.19 -1.99
CA THR A 123 -1.60 15.32 -3.16
C THR A 123 -0.30 14.51 -3.24
N PHE A 124 0.83 15.15 -2.96
CA PHE A 124 2.13 14.50 -2.98
C PHE A 124 2.30 13.51 -1.82
N SER A 125 1.91 13.89 -0.60
CA SER A 125 1.91 12.98 0.56
C SER A 125 1.05 11.75 0.29
N ARG A 126 -0.16 11.95 -0.26
CA ARG A 126 -1.08 10.87 -0.61
C ARG A 126 -0.50 9.94 -1.67
N PHE A 127 0.21 10.48 -2.66
CA PHE A 127 0.91 9.67 -3.65
C PHE A 127 1.94 8.75 -2.98
N VAL A 128 2.80 9.29 -2.11
CA VAL A 128 3.83 8.53 -1.40
C VAL A 128 3.22 7.43 -0.53
N VAL A 129 2.20 7.75 0.28
CA VAL A 129 1.50 6.73 1.09
C VAL A 129 0.77 5.71 0.21
N GLY A 130 0.26 6.15 -0.94
CA GLY A 130 -0.38 5.31 -1.93
C GLY A 130 0.55 4.24 -2.50
N LEU A 131 1.85 4.54 -2.64
CA LEU A 131 2.87 3.56 -3.00
C LEU A 131 2.98 2.46 -1.94
N ALA A 132 2.96 2.80 -0.65
CA ALA A 132 2.98 1.84 0.45
C ALA A 132 1.71 0.99 0.54
N GLN A 133 0.64 1.34 -0.18
CA GLN A 133 -0.62 0.60 -0.22
C GLN A 133 -0.89 0.02 -1.61
N SER A 134 0.16 -0.15 -2.41
CA SER A 134 0.03 -0.56 -3.81
C SER A 134 0.55 -1.98 -4.03
N PRO A 135 -0.09 -2.75 -4.92
CA PRO A 135 0.49 -4.00 -5.42
C PRO A 135 1.84 -3.77 -6.12
N LEU A 136 2.05 -2.57 -6.66
CA LEU A 136 3.26 -2.19 -7.38
C LEU A 136 4.50 -2.28 -6.49
N THR A 137 4.46 -1.74 -5.26
CA THR A 137 5.60 -1.83 -4.33
C THR A 137 5.95 -3.28 -4.01
N SER A 138 4.95 -4.14 -3.84
CA SER A 138 5.15 -5.57 -3.60
C SER A 138 5.85 -6.24 -4.79
N LEU A 139 5.42 -5.91 -6.01
CA LEU A 139 5.99 -6.44 -7.26
C LEU A 139 7.43 -5.97 -7.46
N VAL A 140 7.70 -4.68 -7.30
CA VAL A 140 9.04 -4.09 -7.46
C VAL A 140 10.02 -4.73 -6.47
N LEU A 141 9.64 -4.86 -5.20
CA LEU A 141 10.49 -5.49 -4.19
C LEU A 141 10.74 -6.95 -4.50
N PHE A 142 9.72 -7.70 -4.92
CA PHE A 142 9.88 -9.10 -5.31
C PHE A 142 10.85 -9.26 -6.47
N VAL A 143 10.69 -8.48 -7.54
CA VAL A 143 11.57 -8.54 -8.72
C VAL A 143 13.00 -8.16 -8.34
N PHE A 144 13.18 -7.09 -7.56
CA PHE A 144 14.50 -6.66 -7.09
C PHE A 144 15.20 -7.76 -6.28
N ILE A 145 14.50 -8.34 -5.29
CA ILE A 145 15.02 -9.42 -4.45
C ILE A 145 15.28 -10.69 -5.26
N TYR A 146 14.44 -10.98 -6.25
CA TYR A 146 14.62 -12.12 -7.15
C TYR A 146 15.95 -12.05 -7.91
N PHE A 147 16.25 -10.90 -8.52
CA PHE A 147 17.52 -10.72 -9.22
C PHE A 147 18.71 -10.69 -8.25
N LYS A 148 18.59 -10.00 -7.12
CA LYS A 148 19.63 -9.98 -6.07
C LYS A 148 19.99 -11.39 -5.61
N SER A 149 18.99 -12.21 -5.27
CA SER A 149 19.18 -13.59 -4.82
C SER A 149 19.84 -14.45 -5.90
N LYS A 150 19.49 -14.26 -7.17
CA LYS A 150 20.10 -14.99 -8.28
C LYS A 150 21.58 -14.64 -8.45
N THR A 151 21.94 -13.36 -8.32
CA THR A 151 23.33 -12.91 -8.39
C THR A 151 24.17 -13.44 -7.23
N GLU A 152 23.63 -13.48 -6.01
CA GLU A 152 24.32 -14.02 -4.83
C GLU A 152 24.63 -15.52 -4.99
N ASN A 153 23.66 -16.30 -5.48
CA ASN A 153 23.85 -17.74 -5.72
C ASN A 153 24.87 -18.03 -6.83
N ASN A 154 24.97 -17.17 -7.86
CA ASN A 154 25.99 -17.35 -8.91
C ASN A 154 27.40 -17.05 -8.41
N LYS A 155 27.57 -16.10 -7.47
CA LYS A 155 28.88 -15.77 -6.90
C LYS A 155 29.45 -16.91 -6.05
N SER A 156 28.61 -17.61 -5.27
CA SER A 156 29.06 -18.74 -4.45
C SER A 156 29.58 -19.92 -5.27
N VAL A 157 29.04 -20.14 -6.48
CA VAL A 157 29.44 -21.25 -7.37
C VAL A 157 30.81 -21.02 -8.03
N HIS A 158 31.28 -19.77 -8.13
CA HIS A 158 32.57 -19.44 -8.76
C HIS A 158 33.73 -19.24 -7.76
N THR A 159 33.47 -19.44 -6.47
CA THR A 159 34.46 -19.37 -5.38
C THR A 159 34.83 -20.73 -4.79
N GLU A 160 34.29 -21.82 -5.34
CA GLU A 160 34.71 -23.21 -5.09
C GLU A 160 35.53 -23.74 -6.27
#